data_AF-W2LUD8-F1
#
_entry.id   AF-W2LUD8-F1
#
_cell.length_a   1.000
_cell.length_b   1.000
_cell.length_c   1.000
_cell.angle_alpha   90.00
_cell.angle_beta   90.00
_cell.angle_gamma   90.00
#
_symmetry.space_group_name_H-M   'P 1'
#
loop_
_entity.id
_entity.type
_entity.pdbx_description
1 polymer ?
#
loop_
_entity_poly.entity_id
_entity_poly.type
_entity_poly.pdbx_seq_one_letter_code
_entity_poly.pdbx_strand_id
1 'polypeptide(L)'
;MTEQHPYTAGPQTPKSQHFVVDDPPRPFREQENPIRSASLLSMVSMAWMQPLISLGAKRPLEHEDVWTMCPEDTCETLRVKFEKELNTINNLETPPPLGIPRVALALVRTFPHHIAVVFASDLLFIAGSALMSFLVEAIPVFGA
;
A
#
# COMPACT_ATOMS: atom_id res chain seq x y z
N MET A 1 -1.80 24.13 -29.42
CA MET A 1 -2.59 24.99 -28.52
C MET A 1 -3.43 24.04 -27.68
N THR A 2 -2.91 23.63 -26.53
CA THR A 2 -3.48 22.54 -25.73
C THR A 2 -4.30 23.18 -24.61
N GLU A 3 -5.61 23.10 -24.72
CA GLU A 3 -6.59 23.63 -23.77
C GLU A 3 -6.43 22.94 -22.42
N GLN A 4 -5.93 23.68 -21.43
CA GLN A 4 -5.92 23.26 -20.04
C GLN A 4 -7.33 23.48 -19.47
N HIS A 5 -8.06 22.39 -19.24
CA HIS A 5 -9.33 22.45 -18.51
C HIS A 5 -9.04 22.84 -17.04
N PRO A 6 -9.58 23.96 -16.53
CA PRO A 6 -9.39 24.36 -15.15
C PRO A 6 -10.11 23.38 -14.22
N TYR A 7 -9.35 22.79 -13.30
CA TYR A 7 -9.90 22.00 -12.21
C TYR A 7 -10.71 22.93 -11.29
N THR A 8 -12.04 22.88 -11.42
CA THR A 8 -12.95 23.61 -10.52
C THR A 8 -13.09 22.80 -9.23
N ALA A 9 -12.45 23.26 -8.16
CA ALA A 9 -12.66 22.70 -6.83
C ALA A 9 -14.15 22.77 -6.48
N GLY A 10 -14.70 21.69 -5.91
CA GLY A 10 -16.08 21.67 -5.42
C GLY A 10 -16.32 22.75 -4.35
N PRO A 11 -17.58 23.01 -3.97
CA PRO A 11 -17.93 23.97 -2.94
C PRO A 11 -17.09 23.71 -1.69
N GLN A 12 -16.35 24.73 -1.22
CA GLN A 12 -15.61 24.62 0.02
C GLN A 12 -16.61 24.36 1.15
N THR A 13 -16.47 23.20 1.81
CA THR A 13 -17.19 22.93 3.05
C THR A 13 -16.88 24.05 4.05
N PRO A 14 -17.88 24.51 4.84
CA PRO A 14 -17.67 25.58 5.80
C PRO A 14 -16.46 25.24 6.68
N LYS A 15 -15.50 26.16 6.78
CA LYS A 15 -14.31 25.99 7.62
C LYS A 15 -14.77 25.61 9.03
N SER A 16 -14.55 24.36 9.40
CA SER A 16 -14.96 23.81 10.68
C SER A 16 -14.35 24.66 11.78
N GLN A 17 -15.21 25.14 12.68
CA GLN A 17 -14.85 25.88 13.87
C GLN A 17 -13.64 25.24 14.55
N HIS A 18 -12.63 26.07 14.78
CA HIS A 18 -11.39 25.74 15.47
C HIS A 18 -11.73 25.22 16.88
N PHE A 19 -11.89 23.90 17.02
CA PHE A 19 -12.05 23.26 18.31
C PHE A 19 -10.68 23.31 18.99
N VAL A 20 -10.53 24.22 19.96
CA VAL A 20 -9.32 24.33 20.78
C VAL A 20 -9.22 23.07 21.64
N VAL A 21 -8.42 22.12 21.17
CA VAL A 21 -7.89 21.02 21.98
C VAL A 21 -6.49 21.47 22.41
N ASP A 22 -6.21 21.38 23.72
CA ASP A 22 -4.91 21.65 24.34
C ASP A 22 -3.75 21.12 23.48
N ASP A 23 -2.90 22.05 23.03
CA ASP A 23 -1.79 21.93 22.08
C ASP A 23 -2.11 21.22 20.74
N PRO A 24 -2.05 21.90 19.57
CA PRO A 24 -2.26 21.23 18.29
C PRO A 24 -1.16 20.17 18.09
N PRO A 25 -1.51 18.86 18.04
CA PRO A 25 -0.53 17.85 17.65
C PRO A 25 -0.04 18.22 16.26
N ARG A 26 1.29 18.25 16.05
CA ARG A 26 1.88 18.60 14.75
C ARG A 26 1.15 17.85 13.63
N PRO A 27 0.77 18.53 12.53
CA PRO A 27 0.02 17.90 11.44
C PRO A 27 0.74 16.63 10.99
N PHE A 28 0.00 15.53 10.78
CA PHE A 28 0.60 14.23 10.46
C PHE A 28 1.47 14.27 9.19
N ARG A 29 1.22 15.24 8.30
CA ARG A 29 2.05 15.53 7.14
C ARG A 29 3.50 15.91 7.46
N GLU A 30 3.76 16.49 8.63
CA GLU A 30 5.11 16.86 9.08
C GLU A 30 5.81 15.72 9.84
N GLN A 31 5.08 14.65 10.15
CA GLN A 31 5.63 13.47 10.82
C GLN A 31 6.09 12.45 9.79
N GLU A 32 7.17 11.72 10.11
CA GLU A 32 7.60 10.59 9.28
C GLU A 32 6.48 9.55 9.18
N ASN A 33 6.33 8.95 8.00
CA ASN A 33 5.30 7.96 7.76
C ASN A 33 5.51 6.76 8.70
N PRO A 34 4.52 6.41 9.56
CA PRO A 34 4.67 5.38 10.58
C PRO A 34 4.90 4.00 9.98
N ILE A 35 4.59 3.78 8.70
CA ILE A 35 4.92 2.55 7.96
C ILE A 35 6.44 2.32 7.93
N ARG A 36 7.25 3.39 7.92
CA ARG A 36 8.72 3.31 7.87
C ARG A 36 9.34 2.85 9.19
N SER A 37 8.74 3.24 10.32
CA SER A 37 9.22 2.88 11.66
C SER A 37 8.45 1.71 12.30
N ALA A 38 7.40 1.22 11.65
CA ALA A 38 6.57 0.14 12.18
C ALA A 38 7.30 -1.21 12.15
N SER A 39 7.15 -1.99 13.22
CA SER A 39 7.53 -3.40 13.22
C SER A 39 6.63 -4.20 12.27
N LEU A 40 7.12 -5.34 11.76
CA LEU A 40 6.35 -6.21 10.86
C LEU A 40 4.96 -6.59 11.44
N LEU A 41 4.88 -6.82 12.75
CA LEU A 41 3.61 -7.10 13.43
C LEU A 41 2.66 -5.90 13.42
N SER A 42 3.17 -4.68 13.64
CA SER A 42 2.36 -3.45 13.56
C SER A 42 1.86 -3.22 12.12
N MET A 43 2.72 -3.50 11.14
CA MET A 43 2.39 -3.41 9.71
C MET A 43 1.26 -4.37 9.32
N VAL A 44 1.36 -5.64 9.72
CA VAL A 44 0.35 -6.68 9.44
C VAL A 44 -0.97 -6.42 10.19
N SER A 45 -0.89 -6.05 11.47
CA SER A 45 -2.08 -5.75 12.28
C SER A 45 -2.72 -4.40 11.96
N MET A 46 -2.16 -3.65 11.01
CA MET A 46 -2.60 -2.29 10.66
C MET A 46 -2.66 -1.34 11.86
N ALA A 47 -1.91 -1.63 12.93
CA ALA A 47 -1.95 -0.86 14.17
C ALA A 47 -1.47 0.58 13.96
N TRP A 48 -0.58 0.79 12.99
CA TRP A 48 -0.11 2.11 12.58
C TRP A 48 -1.21 3.04 12.02
N MET A 49 -2.36 2.51 11.56
CA MET A 49 -3.48 3.32 11.07
C MET A 49 -4.42 3.83 12.16
N GLN A 50 -4.33 3.29 13.38
CA GLN A 50 -5.23 3.65 14.48
C GLN A 50 -5.32 5.16 14.77
N PRO A 51 -4.23 5.95 14.72
CA PRO A 51 -4.29 7.39 14.95
C PRO A 51 -5.12 8.14 13.88
N LEU A 52 -5.02 7.72 12.62
CA LEU A 52 -5.78 8.29 11.52
C LEU A 52 -7.28 7.98 11.64
N ILE A 53 -7.60 6.74 12.01
CA ILE A 53 -8.99 6.29 12.25
C ILE A 53 -9.62 7.09 13.40
N SER A 54 -8.89 7.29 14.50
CA SER A 54 -9.35 8.09 15.63
C SER A 54 -9.58 9.55 15.25
N LEU A 55 -8.71 10.13 14.42
CA LEU A 55 -8.85 11.52 13.96
C LEU A 55 -10.05 11.68 13.01
N GLY A 56 -10.22 10.76 12.06
CA GLY A 56 -11.36 10.75 11.13
C GLY A 56 -12.72 10.54 11.81
N ALA A 57 -12.75 9.85 12.96
CA ALA A 57 -13.95 9.72 13.77
C ALA A 57 -14.35 11.03 14.48
N LYS A 58 -13.38 11.92 14.74
CA LYS A 58 -13.60 13.20 15.43
C LYS A 58 -13.91 14.33 14.45
N ARG A 59 -13.27 14.35 13.28
CA ARG A 59 -13.45 15.38 12.25
C ARG A 59 -13.17 14.84 10.85
N PRO A 60 -13.75 15.45 9.80
CA PRO A 60 -13.33 15.18 8.42
C PRO A 60 -11.82 15.37 8.27
N LEU A 61 -11.15 14.39 7.67
CA LEU A 61 -9.72 14.43 7.41
C LEU A 61 -9.43 15.39 6.26
N GLU A 62 -8.50 16.32 6.49
CA GLU A 62 -7.96 17.18 5.44
C GLU A 62 -6.63 16.63 4.93
N HIS A 63 -6.13 17.13 3.80
CA HIS A 63 -4.88 16.64 3.20
C HIS A 63 -3.67 16.79 4.15
N GLU A 64 -3.70 17.78 5.04
CA GLU A 64 -2.67 18.02 6.06
C GLU A 64 -2.69 17.01 7.22
N ASP A 65 -3.78 16.26 7.36
CA ASP A 65 -3.99 15.23 8.39
C ASP A 65 -3.57 13.84 7.94
N VAL A 66 -2.96 13.71 6.76
CA VAL A 66 -2.48 12.45 6.24
C VAL A 66 -0.96 12.50 6.14
N TRP A 67 -0.30 11.41 6.55
CA TRP A 67 1.14 11.28 6.41
C TRP A 67 1.56 11.43 4.94
N THR A 68 2.72 12.05 4.74
CA THR A 68 3.33 12.07 3.40
C THR A 68 3.72 10.67 2.97
N MET A 69 3.63 10.42 1.66
CA MET A 69 4.11 9.18 1.07
C MET A 69 5.60 9.00 1.39
N CYS A 70 6.01 7.76 1.66
CA CYS A 70 7.42 7.43 1.79
C CYS A 70 8.15 7.80 0.48
N PRO A 71 9.34 8.42 0.55
CA PRO A 71 10.11 8.78 -0.66
C PRO A 71 10.46 7.55 -1.51
N GLU A 72 10.55 6.36 -0.88
CA GLU A 72 10.80 5.09 -1.55
C GLU A 72 9.63 4.62 -2.42
N ASP A 73 8.40 4.98 -2.04
CA ASP A 73 7.14 4.59 -2.70
C ASP A 73 6.62 5.66 -3.67
N THR A 74 7.37 6.75 -3.84
CA THR A 74 7.00 7.83 -4.75
C THR A 74 7.10 7.38 -6.21
N CYS A 75 6.16 7.85 -7.05
CA CYS A 75 6.12 7.50 -8.48
C CYS A 75 7.45 7.77 -9.20
N GLU A 76 8.16 8.83 -8.85
CA GLU A 76 9.45 9.18 -9.44
C GLU A 76 10.51 8.11 -9.16
N THR A 77 10.65 7.69 -7.90
CA THR A 77 11.59 6.62 -7.50
C THR A 77 11.25 5.29 -8.19
N LEU A 78 9.97 4.94 -8.24
CA LEU A 78 9.49 3.71 -8.87
C LEU A 78 9.71 3.74 -10.40
N ARG A 79 9.45 4.89 -11.03
CA ARG A 79 9.65 5.11 -12.47
C ARG A 79 11.11 4.94 -12.84
N VAL A 80 12.03 5.57 -12.10
CA VAL A 80 13.48 5.46 -12.37
C VAL A 80 13.96 4.02 -12.23
N LYS A 81 13.50 3.28 -11.21
CA LYS A 81 13.81 1.85 -11.04
C LYS A 81 13.31 1.03 -12.23
N PHE A 82 12.04 1.21 -12.60
CA PHE A 82 11.42 0.49 -13.71
C PHE A 82 12.11 0.78 -15.05
N GLU A 83 12.40 2.04 -15.34
CA GLU A 83 13.06 2.46 -16.58
C GLU A 83 14.46 1.86 -16.71
N LYS A 84 15.21 1.80 -15.60
CA LYS A 84 16.51 1.14 -15.55
C LYS A 84 16.42 -0.36 -15.88
N GLU A 85 15.48 -1.07 -15.28
CA GLU A 85 15.27 -2.51 -15.55
C GLU A 85 14.79 -2.76 -16.98
N LEU A 86 13.87 -1.93 -17.47
CA LEU A 86 13.37 -2.01 -18.85
C LEU A 86 14.48 -1.78 -19.88
N ASN A 87 15.33 -0.77 -19.67
CA ASN A 87 16.49 -0.53 -20.52
C ASN A 87 17.48 -1.70 -20.48
N THR A 88 17.71 -2.29 -19.31
CA THR A 88 18.56 -3.47 -19.16
C THR A 88 18.01 -4.65 -19.97
N ILE A 89 16.69 -4.88 -19.93
CA ILE A 89 16.03 -5.95 -20.70
C ILE A 89 16.00 -5.65 -22.21
N ASN A 90 15.85 -4.38 -22.59
CA ASN A 90 15.85 -3.99 -24.01
C ASN A 90 17.21 -4.23 -24.67
N ASN A 91 18.30 -4.04 -23.92
CA ASN A 91 19.67 -4.29 -24.36
C ASN A 91 20.09 -5.76 -24.24
N LEU A 92 19.24 -6.64 -23.70
CA LEU A 92 19.51 -8.07 -23.63
C LEU A 92 19.32 -8.70 -25.01
N GLU A 93 20.36 -9.36 -25.52
CA GLU A 93 20.31 -10.12 -26.79
C GLU A 93 19.46 -11.40 -26.66
N THR A 94 19.23 -11.87 -25.43
CA THR A 94 18.42 -13.05 -25.16
C THR A 94 16.92 -12.73 -25.25
N PRO A 95 16.15 -13.48 -26.06
CA PRO A 95 14.71 -13.33 -26.07
C PRO A 95 14.13 -13.70 -24.69
N PRO A 96 13.09 -12.99 -24.23
CA PRO A 96 12.45 -13.30 -22.95
C PRO A 96 11.96 -14.75 -22.96
N PRO A 97 12.14 -15.48 -21.84
CA PRO A 97 11.65 -16.84 -21.76
C PRO A 97 10.12 -16.84 -21.88
N LEU A 98 9.56 -17.84 -22.58
CA LEU A 98 8.14 -18.16 -22.51
C LEU A 98 7.18 -17.14 -23.15
N GLY A 99 7.66 -16.30 -24.08
CA GLY A 99 6.80 -15.36 -24.84
C GLY A 99 6.27 -14.18 -24.01
N ILE A 100 6.81 -13.96 -22.81
CA ILE A 100 6.41 -12.89 -21.91
C ILE A 100 6.83 -11.54 -22.53
N PRO A 101 5.93 -10.52 -22.56
CA PRO A 101 6.31 -9.21 -23.05
C PRO A 101 7.41 -8.60 -22.17
N ARG A 102 8.40 -7.95 -22.81
CA ARG A 102 9.57 -7.35 -22.13
C ARG A 102 9.19 -6.43 -20.97
N VAL A 103 8.08 -5.71 -21.12
CA VAL A 103 7.49 -4.83 -20.10
C VAL A 103 7.04 -5.60 -18.85
N ALA A 104 6.37 -6.75 -19.02
CA ALA A 104 5.94 -7.57 -17.88
C ALA A 104 7.14 -8.18 -17.15
N LEU A 105 8.16 -8.61 -17.90
CA LEU A 105 9.42 -9.08 -17.31
C LEU A 105 10.14 -7.98 -16.51
N ALA A 106 10.16 -6.74 -17.02
CA ALA A 106 10.71 -5.58 -16.32
C ALA A 106 9.95 -5.31 -15.01
N LEU A 107 8.63 -5.41 -15.03
CA LEU A 107 7.80 -5.20 -13.85
C LEU A 107 8.06 -6.26 -12.78
N VAL A 108 8.12 -7.54 -13.16
CA VAL A 108 8.41 -8.64 -12.22
C VAL A 108 9.80 -8.50 -11.61
N ARG A 109 10.80 -8.08 -12.40
CA ARG A 109 12.15 -7.80 -11.90
C ARG A 109 12.24 -6.58 -11.00
N THR A 110 11.42 -5.56 -11.25
CA THR A 110 11.42 -4.32 -10.44
C THR A 110 10.80 -4.56 -9.06
N PHE A 111 9.80 -5.45 -8.94
CA PHE A 111 9.02 -5.65 -7.71
C PHE A 111 8.99 -7.09 -7.17
N PRO A 112 10.15 -7.77 -7.03
CA PRO A 112 10.16 -9.20 -6.67
C PRO A 112 9.64 -9.44 -5.25
N HIS A 113 9.95 -8.54 -4.31
CA HIS A 113 9.55 -8.67 -2.92
C HIS A 113 8.03 -8.57 -2.73
N HIS A 114 7.39 -7.57 -3.34
CA HIS A 114 5.94 -7.40 -3.26
C HIS A 114 5.21 -8.61 -3.85
N ILE A 115 5.67 -9.08 -5.01
CA ILE A 115 5.11 -10.27 -5.67
C ILE A 115 5.26 -11.50 -4.78
N ALA A 116 6.46 -11.74 -4.24
CA ALA A 116 6.73 -12.88 -3.38
C ALA A 116 5.87 -12.87 -2.10
N VAL A 117 5.68 -11.71 -1.47
CA VAL A 117 4.84 -11.57 -0.27
C VAL A 117 3.38 -11.89 -0.58
N VAL A 118 2.84 -11.42 -1.71
CA VAL A 118 1.45 -11.71 -2.12
C VAL A 118 1.27 -13.22 -2.34
N PHE A 119 2.16 -13.85 -3.11
CA PHE A 119 2.07 -15.30 -3.35
C PHE A 119 2.26 -16.12 -2.08
N ALA A 120 3.17 -15.72 -1.19
CA ALA A 120 3.37 -16.40 0.08
C ALA A 120 2.12 -16.28 1.00
N SER A 121 1.53 -15.09 1.07
CA SER A 121 0.30 -14.84 1.83
C SER A 121 -0.88 -15.64 1.27
N ASP A 122 -1.03 -15.69 -0.04
CA ASP A 122 -2.08 -16.44 -0.72
C ASP A 122 -1.93 -17.95 -0.48
N LEU A 123 -0.71 -18.48 -0.61
CA LEU A 123 -0.43 -19.89 -0.33
C LEU A 123 -0.72 -20.25 1.13
N LEU A 124 -0.36 -19.37 2.07
CA LEU A 124 -0.67 -19.54 3.49
C LEU A 124 -2.18 -19.55 3.74
N PHE A 125 -2.93 -18.66 3.07
CA PHE A 125 -4.38 -18.59 3.18
C PHE A 125 -5.07 -19.85 2.62
N ILE A 126 -4.61 -20.35 1.47
CA ILE A 126 -5.11 -21.60 0.86
C ILE A 126 -4.82 -22.79 1.78
N ALA A 127 -3.60 -22.89 2.31
CA ALA A 127 -3.24 -23.96 3.24
C ALA A 127 -4.07 -23.91 4.53
N GLY A 128 -4.28 -22.72 5.09
CA GLY A 128 -5.14 -22.52 6.26
C GLY A 128 -6.59 -22.90 6.00
N SER A 129 -7.12 -22.52 4.84
CA SER A 129 -8.49 -22.86 4.43
C SER A 129 -8.68 -24.37 4.23
N ALA A 130 -7.70 -25.06 3.66
CA ALA A 130 -7.72 -26.52 3.54
C ALA A 130 -7.68 -27.21 4.92
N LEU A 131 -6.86 -26.71 5.85
CA LEU A 131 -6.80 -27.24 7.22
C LEU A 131 -8.13 -27.06 7.95
N MET A 132 -8.81 -25.92 7.78
CA MET A 132 -10.15 -25.72 8.35
C MET A 132 -11.15 -26.77 7.86
N SER A 133 -11.12 -27.16 6.58
CA SER A 133 -11.98 -28.22 6.04
C SER A 133 -11.76 -29.55 6.77
N PHE A 134 -10.50 -29.93 7.02
CA PHE A 134 -10.19 -31.16 7.76
C PHE A 134 -10.62 -31.11 9.23
N LEU A 135 -10.47 -29.95 9.89
CA LEU A 135 -10.93 -29.77 11.27
C LEU A 135 -12.46 -29.92 11.40
N VAL A 136 -13.21 -29.41 10.43
CA VAL A 136 -14.68 -29.55 10.39
C VAL A 136 -15.11 -31.02 10.26
N GLU A 137 -14.38 -31.82 9.48
CA GLU A 137 -14.66 -33.26 9.33
C GLU A 137 -14.24 -34.10 10.54
N ALA A 138 -13.27 -33.64 11.33
CA ALA A 138 -12.80 -34.35 12.52
C ALA A 138 -13.71 -34.16 13.75
N ILE A 139 -14.46 -33.06 13.83
CA ILE A 139 -15.35 -32.75 14.97
C ILE A 139 -16.45 -33.83 15.17
N PRO A 140 -17.14 -34.32 14.13
CA PRO A 140 -18.13 -35.40 14.28
C PRO A 140 -17.52 -36.74 14.72
N VAL A 141 -16.27 -37.02 14.34
CA VAL A 141 -15.60 -38.31 14.58
C VAL A 141 -15.15 -38.47 16.04
N PHE A 142 -14.87 -37.37 16.74
CA PHE A 142 -14.46 -37.37 18.16
C PHE A 142 -15.63 -37.28 19.15
N GLY A 143 -16.86 -37.10 18.66
CA GLY A 143 -18.08 -36.91 19.47
C GLY A 143 -18.96 -38.16 19.64
N ALA A 144 -18.50 -39.34 19.22
CA ALA A 144 -19.19 -40.63 19.35
C ALA A 144 -18.32 -41.62 20.15
#